data_AF-A0AAY4ACA0-F1
#
_entry.id   AF-A0AAY4ACA0-F1
#
_cell.length_a   1.000
_cell.length_b   1.000
_cell.length_c   1.000
_cell.angle_alpha   90.00
_cell.angle_beta   90.00
_cell.angle_gamma   90.00
#
_symmetry.space_group_name_H-M   'P 1'
#
loop_
_entity.id
_entity.type
_entity.pdbx_description
1 polymer ?
#
loop_
_entity_poly.entity_id
_entity_poly.type
_entity_poly.pdbx_seq_one_letter_code
_entity_poly.pdbx_strand_id
1 'polypeptide(L)'
;MSAGCPPQSPAVPKTTMSMTGTCPLLAATFAYWDNILGPRVRHIWAPRRHAAESPLLLSDGEVTFLANHTLNGEILRSAESGAVDVKFFVLAEKGVIIVSLIFDGELKGDKNTCALSIILPQEELSFYLPLHAVCVERLKHIIRKGRICMQKGFDIIPVLTSEILAIMNLLSSMKTHSVPEDVDIKDTVLNDDDIGDSCHEDFLHKAISSHLQTCGCSMVVGSNPDKVNKIVLTLCLFLTPDERKCSRLCHADGSFKYDTGLFVQGLLKDSTGSFVLPYRQVLYSPFPTTHIDVDINTVKQMPPCHEHMYHQQDTFHRVLCCCVSP
;
A
#
# COMPACT_ATOMS: atom_id res chain seq x y z
N MET A 1 -33.03 4.50 -43.34
CA MET A 1 -33.26 4.18 -41.93
C MET A 1 -31.89 4.16 -41.26
N SER A 2 -31.51 5.23 -40.57
CA SER A 2 -30.22 5.34 -39.89
C SER A 2 -30.32 4.62 -38.55
N ALA A 3 -29.57 3.53 -38.37
CA ALA A 3 -29.44 2.85 -37.10
C ALA A 3 -28.81 3.84 -36.09
N GLY A 4 -29.57 4.19 -35.05
CA GLY A 4 -29.11 5.07 -34.00
C GLY A 4 -27.98 4.41 -33.23
N CYS A 5 -26.83 5.09 -33.17
CA CYS A 5 -25.80 4.76 -32.19
C CYS A 5 -26.43 4.72 -30.79
N PRO A 6 -26.12 3.72 -29.95
CA PRO A 6 -26.54 3.76 -28.56
C PRO A 6 -26.00 5.05 -27.91
N PRO A 7 -26.77 5.66 -26.98
CA PRO A 7 -26.32 6.86 -26.30
C PRO A 7 -24.98 6.58 -25.60
N GLN A 8 -23.93 7.32 -25.97
CA GLN A 8 -22.66 7.26 -25.29
C GLN A 8 -22.92 7.60 -23.81
N SER A 9 -22.64 6.65 -22.92
CA SER A 9 -22.63 6.93 -21.49
C SER A 9 -21.71 8.13 -21.23
N PRO A 10 -22.08 9.07 -20.35
CA PRO A 10 -21.27 10.25 -20.09
C PRO A 10 -19.85 9.80 -19.72
N ALA A 11 -18.85 10.34 -20.42
CA ALA A 11 -17.45 9.97 -20.23
C ALA A 11 -17.06 10.17 -18.76
N VAL A 12 -16.64 9.09 -18.10
CA VAL A 12 -16.23 9.12 -16.70
C VAL A 12 -14.88 9.84 -16.61
N PRO A 13 -14.72 10.81 -15.69
CA PRO A 13 -13.43 11.46 -15.49
C PRO A 13 -12.31 10.45 -15.22
N LYS A 14 -11.21 10.56 -15.98
CA LYS A 14 -10.10 9.62 -15.96
C LYS A 14 -8.76 10.34 -15.82
N THR A 15 -7.95 9.93 -14.85
CA THR A 15 -6.58 10.40 -14.69
C THR A 15 -5.60 9.31 -15.08
N THR A 16 -4.69 9.64 -15.99
CA THR A 16 -3.58 8.75 -16.37
C THR A 16 -2.39 9.04 -15.47
N MET A 17 -1.93 8.03 -14.75
CA MET A 17 -0.89 8.13 -13.72
C MET A 17 0.47 7.79 -14.32
N SER A 18 1.41 8.74 -14.31
CA SER A 18 2.81 8.50 -14.68
C SER A 18 3.56 7.89 -13.51
N MET A 19 4.25 6.79 -13.74
CA MET A 19 4.93 6.01 -12.72
C MET A 19 6.29 5.54 -13.20
N THR A 20 7.15 5.18 -12.25
CA THR A 20 8.42 4.49 -12.53
C THR A 20 8.19 2.98 -12.53
N GLY A 21 8.50 2.32 -13.66
CA GLY A 21 8.38 0.87 -13.81
C GLY A 21 6.98 0.37 -14.19
N THR A 22 6.85 -0.96 -14.27
CA THR A 22 5.62 -1.65 -14.70
C THR A 22 4.61 -1.73 -13.56
N CYS A 23 3.42 -1.17 -13.73
CA CYS A 23 2.37 -1.20 -12.71
C CYS A 23 1.48 -2.46 -12.86
N PRO A 24 1.35 -3.29 -11.80
CA PRO A 24 0.49 -4.48 -11.85
C PRO A 24 -1.01 -4.14 -11.81
N LEU A 25 -1.42 -2.92 -11.46
CA LEU A 25 -2.84 -2.54 -11.43
C LEU A 25 -3.35 -2.24 -12.84
N LEU A 26 -4.53 -2.74 -13.20
CA LEU A 26 -5.23 -2.33 -14.41
C LEU A 26 -5.82 -0.93 -14.26
N ALA A 27 -6.51 -0.69 -13.14
CA ALA A 27 -7.12 0.59 -12.79
C ALA A 27 -7.45 0.64 -11.29
N ALA A 28 -7.75 1.82 -10.80
CA ALA A 28 -8.47 2.03 -9.54
C ALA A 28 -9.70 2.91 -9.80
N THR A 29 -10.77 2.70 -9.06
CA THR A 29 -12.04 3.41 -9.26
C THR A 29 -12.60 3.92 -7.95
N PHE A 30 -13.15 5.13 -8.00
CA PHE A 30 -14.02 5.63 -6.95
C PHE A 30 -15.45 5.68 -7.46
N ALA A 31 -16.35 4.96 -6.80
CA ALA A 31 -17.75 4.85 -7.15
C ALA A 31 -18.64 5.17 -5.94
N TYR A 32 -19.89 5.55 -6.20
CA TYR A 32 -20.89 5.83 -5.19
C TYR A 32 -22.27 5.38 -5.64
N TRP A 33 -23.15 5.12 -4.68
CA TRP A 33 -24.56 4.82 -4.92
C TRP A 33 -25.34 6.13 -5.13
N ASP A 34 -26.00 6.25 -6.28
CA ASP A 34 -26.96 7.32 -6.60
C ASP A 34 -28.38 6.77 -6.42
N ASN A 35 -29.19 7.42 -5.59
CA ASN A 35 -30.53 6.92 -5.26
C ASN A 35 -31.50 6.86 -6.45
N ILE A 36 -31.19 7.55 -7.55
CA ILE A 36 -32.02 7.58 -8.77
C ILE A 36 -31.43 6.64 -9.82
N LEU A 37 -30.12 6.66 -10.00
CA LEU A 37 -29.43 6.00 -11.11
C LEU A 37 -28.71 4.70 -10.73
N GLY A 38 -28.65 4.36 -9.45
CA GLY A 38 -27.88 3.23 -8.94
C GLY A 38 -26.38 3.53 -8.82
N PRO A 39 -25.49 2.53 -8.88
CA PRO A 39 -24.06 2.75 -8.74
C PRO A 39 -23.50 3.58 -9.90
N ARG A 40 -22.61 4.52 -9.56
CA ARG A 40 -21.94 5.38 -10.53
C ARG A 40 -20.46 5.49 -10.22
N VAL A 41 -19.64 5.34 -11.25
CA VAL A 41 -18.22 5.66 -11.16
C VAL A 41 -18.04 7.17 -11.26
N ARG A 42 -17.40 7.75 -10.25
CA ARG A 42 -17.06 9.17 -10.22
C ARG A 42 -15.70 9.45 -10.83
N HIS A 43 -14.74 8.54 -10.64
CA HIS A 43 -13.39 8.72 -11.14
C HIS A 43 -12.67 7.40 -11.40
N ILE A 44 -11.80 7.38 -12.42
CA ILE A 44 -10.95 6.25 -12.78
C ILE A 44 -9.48 6.72 -12.77
N TRP A 45 -8.63 6.03 -12.02
CA TRP A 45 -7.18 6.16 -12.11
C TRP A 45 -6.61 4.98 -12.88
N ALA A 46 -5.90 5.24 -13.98
CA ALA A 46 -5.27 4.20 -14.78
C ALA A 46 -3.76 4.49 -14.91
N PRO A 47 -2.88 3.50 -14.78
CA PRO A 47 -1.47 3.72 -15.05
C PRO A 47 -1.24 4.02 -16.54
N ARG A 48 -0.25 4.85 -16.83
CA ARG A 48 0.21 5.09 -18.20
C ARG A 48 0.91 3.83 -18.71
N ARG A 49 0.25 3.05 -19.56
CA ARG A 49 0.89 1.90 -20.23
C ARG A 49 1.49 2.28 -21.56
N HIS A 50 2.67 1.73 -21.86
CA HIS A 50 3.21 1.69 -23.21
C HIS A 50 2.58 0.51 -23.96
N ALA A 51 2.35 0.66 -25.26
CA ALA A 51 1.57 -0.27 -26.09
C ALA A 51 2.10 -1.74 -26.16
N ALA A 52 3.26 -2.02 -25.55
CA ALA A 52 3.90 -3.34 -25.53
C ALA A 52 3.64 -4.15 -24.25
N GLU A 53 3.01 -3.57 -23.21
CA GLU A 53 2.78 -4.23 -21.91
C GLU A 53 1.31 -4.62 -21.71
N SER A 54 1.07 -5.94 -21.74
CA SER A 54 -0.18 -6.69 -21.53
C SER A 54 -1.43 -6.31 -22.36
N PRO A 55 -2.10 -7.28 -23.03
CA PRO A 55 -3.25 -7.02 -23.90
C PRO A 55 -4.57 -6.81 -23.15
N LEU A 56 -4.62 -7.03 -21.83
CA LEU A 56 -5.82 -6.86 -21.00
C LEU A 56 -6.07 -5.38 -20.69
N LEU A 57 -6.60 -4.68 -21.69
CA LEU A 57 -7.14 -3.33 -21.55
C LEU A 57 -8.64 -3.42 -21.26
N LEU A 58 -9.03 -3.09 -20.03
CA LEU A 58 -10.44 -2.90 -19.71
C LEU A 58 -10.94 -1.63 -20.38
N SER A 59 -12.04 -1.74 -21.13
CA SER A 59 -12.75 -0.56 -21.61
C SER A 59 -13.37 0.21 -20.44
N ASP A 60 -13.62 1.51 -20.59
CA ASP A 60 -14.27 2.30 -19.55
C ASP A 60 -15.67 1.74 -19.19
N GLY A 61 -16.35 1.10 -20.16
CA GLY A 61 -17.63 0.41 -19.95
C GLY A 61 -17.50 -0.84 -19.05
N GLU A 62 -16.43 -1.62 -19.19
CA GLU A 62 -16.17 -2.77 -18.33
C GLU A 62 -15.80 -2.34 -16.91
N VAL A 63 -14.96 -1.31 -16.77
CA VAL A 63 -14.64 -0.73 -15.45
C VAL A 63 -15.91 -0.25 -14.74
N THR A 64 -16.82 0.39 -15.48
CA THR A 64 -18.12 0.83 -14.95
C THR A 64 -19.01 -0.35 -14.56
N PHE A 65 -19.06 -1.40 -15.39
CA PHE A 65 -19.79 -2.63 -15.07
C PHE A 65 -19.28 -3.30 -13.78
N LEU A 66 -17.96 -3.36 -13.60
CA LEU A 66 -17.35 -3.94 -12.39
C LEU A 66 -17.68 -3.13 -11.13
N ALA A 67 -17.67 -1.81 -11.22
CA ALA A 67 -18.07 -0.95 -10.11
C ALA A 67 -19.56 -1.14 -9.75
N ASN A 68 -20.42 -1.32 -10.76
CA ASN A 68 -21.84 -1.61 -10.54
C ASN A 68 -22.04 -2.97 -9.84
N HIS A 69 -21.31 -4.00 -10.28
CA HIS A 69 -21.36 -5.32 -9.67
C HIS A 69 -20.98 -5.28 -8.17
N THR A 70 -20.03 -4.43 -7.81
CA THR A 70 -19.54 -4.28 -6.43
C THR A 70 -20.59 -3.65 -5.50
N LEU A 71 -21.28 -2.60 -5.96
CA LEU A 71 -22.18 -1.77 -5.15
C LEU A 71 -23.66 -2.19 -5.18
N ASN A 72 -24.12 -2.93 -6.22
CA ASN A 72 -25.52 -3.34 -6.35
C ASN A 72 -26.06 -4.17 -5.18
N GLY A 73 -25.20 -4.88 -4.45
CA GLY A 73 -25.59 -5.66 -3.27
C GLY A 73 -25.68 -4.86 -1.96
N GLU A 74 -25.33 -3.57 -1.95
CA GLU A 74 -25.08 -2.80 -0.72
C GLU A 74 -26.24 -1.85 -0.33
N ILE A 75 -27.37 -1.91 -1.04
CA ILE A 75 -28.48 -0.94 -0.93
C ILE A 75 -29.08 -0.87 0.48
N LEU A 76 -29.02 -1.97 1.23
CA LEU A 76 -29.56 -2.09 2.59
C LEU A 76 -28.47 -2.19 3.65
N ARG A 77 -27.24 -1.75 3.33
CA ARG A 77 -26.11 -1.82 4.26
C ARG A 77 -26.45 -1.07 5.55
N SER A 78 -26.47 -1.80 6.66
CA SER A 78 -26.51 -1.26 8.03
C SER A 78 -25.16 -1.54 8.66
N ALA A 79 -24.18 -0.69 8.35
CA ALA A 79 -22.86 -0.78 8.96
C ALA A 79 -22.75 0.18 10.16
N GLU A 80 -21.96 -0.20 11.16
CA GLU A 80 -21.63 0.70 12.26
C GLU A 80 -20.99 1.99 11.72
N SER A 81 -21.31 3.12 12.35
CA SER A 81 -20.81 4.43 11.93
C SER A 81 -19.27 4.41 11.86
N GLY A 82 -18.73 4.53 10.65
CA GLY A 82 -17.29 4.54 10.42
C GLY A 82 -16.67 3.18 10.04
N ALA A 83 -17.44 2.10 9.93
CA ALA A 83 -16.93 0.83 9.41
C ALA A 83 -16.52 0.94 7.93
N VAL A 84 -15.52 0.15 7.51
CA VAL A 84 -15.07 0.01 6.12
C VAL A 84 -15.01 -1.48 5.82
N ASP A 85 -15.88 -1.95 4.93
CA ASP A 85 -15.95 -3.37 4.59
C ASP A 85 -15.08 -3.64 3.37
N VAL A 86 -14.40 -4.78 3.39
CA VAL A 86 -13.49 -5.19 2.33
C VAL A 86 -14.13 -6.36 1.60
N LYS A 87 -14.26 -6.24 0.29
CA LYS A 87 -14.67 -7.33 -0.60
C LYS A 87 -13.54 -7.67 -1.55
N PHE A 88 -13.30 -8.96 -1.71
CA PHE A 88 -12.31 -9.51 -2.61
C PHE A 88 -13.02 -10.39 -3.63
N PHE A 89 -12.95 -10.02 -4.91
CA PHE A 89 -13.60 -10.74 -6.00
C PHE A 89 -12.56 -11.26 -6.98
N VAL A 90 -12.73 -12.51 -7.42
CA VAL A 90 -11.99 -13.09 -8.54
C VAL A 90 -13.00 -13.34 -9.66
N LEU A 91 -12.93 -12.54 -10.72
CA LEU A 91 -13.81 -12.66 -11.88
C LEU A 91 -13.07 -13.36 -13.01
N ALA A 92 -13.09 -14.69 -12.98
CA ALA A 92 -12.37 -15.53 -13.94
C ALA A 92 -12.79 -15.29 -15.40
N GLU A 93 -14.08 -15.04 -15.63
CA GLU A 93 -14.62 -14.73 -16.98
C GLU A 93 -14.01 -13.46 -17.59
N LYS A 94 -13.56 -12.53 -16.74
CA LYS A 94 -12.93 -11.27 -17.15
C LYS A 94 -11.43 -11.26 -16.92
N GLY A 95 -10.86 -12.32 -16.34
CA GLY A 95 -9.43 -12.42 -16.03
C GLY A 95 -8.95 -11.34 -15.06
N VAL A 96 -9.79 -10.91 -14.11
CA VAL A 96 -9.44 -9.83 -13.17
C VAL A 96 -9.75 -10.18 -11.72
N ILE A 97 -9.01 -9.54 -10.82
CA ILE A 97 -9.25 -9.51 -9.38
C ILE A 97 -9.64 -8.09 -9.01
N ILE A 98 -10.61 -7.97 -8.10
CA ILE A 98 -11.08 -6.69 -7.59
C ILE A 98 -11.03 -6.71 -6.09
N VAL A 99 -10.36 -5.71 -5.52
CA VAL A 99 -10.40 -5.45 -4.08
C VAL A 99 -11.13 -4.13 -3.88
N SER A 100 -12.28 -4.20 -3.23
CA SER A 100 -13.19 -3.08 -3.03
C SER A 100 -13.37 -2.80 -1.56
N LEU A 101 -13.08 -1.57 -1.16
CA LEU A 101 -13.38 -1.06 0.17
C LEU A 101 -14.66 -0.22 0.09
N ILE A 102 -15.70 -0.70 0.76
CA ILE A 102 -17.04 -0.13 0.74
C ILE A 102 -17.28 0.57 2.07
N PHE A 103 -17.75 1.82 1.99
CA PHE A 103 -17.80 2.71 3.13
C PHE A 103 -18.84 3.81 2.92
N ASP A 104 -19.50 4.25 3.99
CA ASP A 104 -20.39 5.41 3.92
C ASP A 104 -19.59 6.72 3.89
N GLY A 105 -20.00 7.65 3.03
CA GLY A 105 -19.42 8.98 2.95
C GLY A 105 -20.45 10.04 2.59
N GLU A 106 -20.08 11.30 2.75
CA GLU A 106 -20.97 12.44 2.49
C GLU A 106 -20.57 13.12 1.18
N LEU A 107 -21.42 13.03 0.17
CA LEU A 107 -21.18 13.63 -1.14
C LEU A 107 -22.23 14.71 -1.40
N LYS A 108 -21.77 15.96 -1.51
CA LYS A 108 -22.65 17.12 -1.75
C LYS A 108 -23.76 17.29 -0.69
N GLY A 109 -23.49 16.88 0.55
CA GLY A 109 -24.46 16.95 1.66
C GLY A 109 -25.36 15.71 1.80
N ASP A 110 -25.30 14.78 0.85
CA ASP A 110 -26.05 13.52 0.92
C ASP A 110 -25.15 12.39 1.46
N LYS A 111 -25.70 11.57 2.35
CA LYS A 111 -25.07 10.32 2.76
C LYS A 111 -25.19 9.31 1.64
N ASN A 112 -24.05 8.82 1.15
CA ASN A 112 -23.97 7.87 0.06
C ASN A 112 -23.03 6.71 0.42
N THR A 113 -23.41 5.50 0.04
CA THR A 113 -22.50 4.36 0.08
C THR A 113 -21.49 4.48 -1.04
N CYS A 114 -20.22 4.53 -0.68
CA CYS A 114 -19.09 4.70 -1.60
C CYS A 114 -18.26 3.42 -1.67
N ALA A 115 -17.56 3.22 -2.78
CA ALA A 115 -16.59 2.15 -2.96
C ALA A 115 -15.31 2.69 -3.59
N LEU A 116 -14.17 2.37 -2.97
CA LEU A 116 -12.85 2.52 -3.55
C LEU A 116 -12.34 1.14 -3.94
N SER A 117 -12.09 0.93 -5.23
CA SER A 117 -11.67 -0.38 -5.74
C SER A 117 -10.33 -0.30 -6.46
N ILE A 118 -9.49 -1.31 -6.28
CA ILE A 118 -8.30 -1.57 -7.09
C ILE A 118 -8.53 -2.83 -7.93
N ILE A 119 -8.13 -2.77 -9.19
CA ILE A 119 -8.37 -3.82 -10.17
C ILE A 119 -7.02 -4.32 -10.67
N LEU A 120 -6.79 -5.62 -10.60
CA LEU A 120 -5.56 -6.28 -11.05
C LEU A 120 -5.91 -7.41 -12.03
N PRO A 121 -5.00 -7.80 -12.94
CA PRO A 121 -5.15 -9.02 -13.70
C PRO A 121 -5.17 -10.24 -12.77
N GLN A 122 -5.92 -11.28 -13.13
CA GLN A 122 -5.98 -12.51 -12.34
C GLN A 122 -4.62 -13.22 -12.25
N GLU A 123 -3.75 -13.04 -13.24
CA GLU A 123 -2.38 -13.55 -13.26
C GLU A 123 -1.54 -13.04 -12.07
N GLU A 124 -1.88 -11.87 -11.52
CA GLU A 124 -1.18 -11.27 -10.38
C GLU A 124 -1.70 -11.75 -9.01
N LEU A 125 -2.58 -12.77 -8.97
CA LEU A 125 -3.20 -13.23 -7.72
C LEU A 125 -2.18 -13.63 -6.66
N SER A 126 -1.25 -14.51 -7.03
CA SER A 126 -0.23 -15.04 -6.12
C SER A 126 0.72 -13.95 -5.62
N PHE A 127 1.02 -12.96 -6.47
CA PHE A 127 1.81 -11.79 -6.11
C PHE A 127 1.06 -10.88 -5.13
N TYR A 128 -0.24 -10.64 -5.35
CA TYR A 128 -1.02 -9.70 -4.57
C TYR A 128 -1.44 -10.24 -3.19
N LEU A 129 -1.68 -11.54 -3.05
CA LEU A 129 -2.23 -12.12 -1.82
C LEU A 129 -1.41 -11.80 -0.55
N PRO A 130 -0.07 -11.94 -0.52
CA PRO A 130 0.71 -11.54 0.65
C PRO A 130 0.56 -10.05 0.97
N LEU A 131 0.51 -9.21 -0.07
CA LEU A 131 0.41 -7.75 0.04
C LEU A 131 -1.03 -7.25 0.33
N HIS A 132 -2.02 -8.14 0.37
CA HIS A 132 -3.43 -7.79 0.51
C HIS A 132 -3.67 -6.98 1.79
N ALA A 133 -3.18 -7.46 2.94
CA ALA A 133 -3.35 -6.80 4.22
C ALA A 133 -2.71 -5.39 4.23
N VAL A 134 -1.51 -5.26 3.66
CA VAL A 134 -0.79 -3.99 3.55
C VAL A 134 -1.60 -2.98 2.72
N CYS A 135 -2.09 -3.41 1.56
CA CYS A 135 -2.90 -2.55 0.68
C CYS A 135 -4.22 -2.14 1.33
N VAL A 136 -4.91 -3.10 1.97
CA VAL A 136 -6.21 -2.86 2.61
C VAL A 136 -6.09 -1.90 3.78
N GLU A 137 -5.14 -2.08 4.68
CA GLU A 137 -4.98 -1.18 5.84
C GLU A 137 -4.58 0.24 5.41
N ARG A 138 -3.73 0.35 4.40
CA ARG A 138 -3.40 1.64 3.80
C ARG A 138 -4.64 2.32 3.19
N LEU A 139 -5.42 1.59 2.39
CA LEU A 139 -6.68 2.09 1.81
C LEU A 139 -7.71 2.46 2.88
N LYS A 140 -7.84 1.70 3.96
CA LYS A 140 -8.71 2.05 5.10
C LYS A 140 -8.30 3.37 5.73
N HIS A 141 -6.99 3.59 5.94
CA HIS A 141 -6.49 4.87 6.46
C HIS A 141 -6.84 6.04 5.54
N ILE A 142 -6.64 5.86 4.23
CA ILE A 142 -6.97 6.86 3.21
C ILE A 142 -8.47 7.17 3.21
N ILE A 143 -9.32 6.15 3.32
CA ILE A 143 -10.78 6.32 3.41
C ILE A 143 -11.19 7.08 4.67
N ARG A 144 -10.57 6.83 5.82
CA ARG A 144 -10.84 7.59 7.06
C ARG A 144 -10.54 9.08 6.89
N LYS A 145 -9.40 9.41 6.28
CA LYS A 145 -9.06 10.82 5.94
C LYS A 145 -10.04 11.39 4.92
N GLY A 146 -10.34 10.63 3.86
CA GLY A 146 -11.26 11.02 2.79
C GLY A 146 -12.67 11.31 3.32
N ARG A 147 -13.17 10.52 4.26
CA ARG A 147 -14.45 10.75 4.94
C ARG A 147 -14.51 12.10 5.66
N ILE A 148 -13.44 12.49 6.35
CA ILE A 148 -13.39 13.81 7.00
C ILE A 148 -13.39 14.92 5.95
N CYS A 149 -12.63 14.76 4.86
CA CYS A 149 -12.65 15.72 3.74
C CYS A 149 -14.06 15.88 3.16
N MET A 150 -14.76 14.76 2.95
CA MET A 150 -16.14 14.70 2.48
C MET A 150 -17.12 15.42 3.42
N GLN A 151 -17.04 15.16 4.73
CA GLN A 151 -17.86 15.81 5.76
C GLN A 151 -17.64 17.33 5.81
N LYS A 152 -16.41 17.79 5.55
CA LYS A 152 -16.08 19.21 5.46
C LYS A 152 -16.46 19.85 4.10
N GLY A 153 -17.02 19.08 3.17
CA GLY A 153 -17.43 19.55 1.85
C GLY A 153 -16.29 19.67 0.83
N PHE A 154 -15.08 19.17 1.13
CA PHE A 154 -13.96 19.16 0.19
C PHE A 154 -14.07 18.00 -0.81
N ASP A 155 -13.50 18.18 -2.01
CA ASP A 155 -13.42 17.09 -2.98
C ASP A 155 -12.42 16.02 -2.53
N ILE A 156 -12.87 14.77 -2.53
CA ILE A 156 -12.07 13.61 -2.11
C ILE A 156 -11.08 13.16 -3.20
N ILE A 157 -11.34 13.47 -4.47
CA ILE A 157 -10.55 12.97 -5.60
C ILE A 157 -9.06 13.35 -5.51
N PRO A 158 -8.64 14.58 -5.17
CA PRO A 158 -7.22 14.91 -5.03
C PRO A 158 -6.51 14.10 -3.93
N VAL A 159 -7.19 13.87 -2.80
CA VAL A 159 -6.67 13.07 -1.68
C VAL A 159 -6.50 11.61 -2.09
N LEU A 160 -7.47 11.05 -2.81
CA LEU A 160 -7.36 9.69 -3.33
C LEU A 160 -6.30 9.59 -4.42
N THR A 161 -6.14 10.61 -5.26
CA THR A 161 -5.18 10.59 -6.38
C THR A 161 -3.75 10.41 -5.89
N SER A 162 -3.31 11.20 -4.90
CA SER A 162 -1.94 11.09 -4.36
C SER A 162 -1.69 9.74 -3.69
N GLU A 163 -2.69 9.20 -3.00
CA GLU A 163 -2.57 7.96 -2.24
C GLU A 163 -2.67 6.71 -3.13
N ILE A 164 -3.52 6.73 -4.16
CA ILE A 164 -3.57 5.69 -5.20
C ILE A 164 -2.24 5.65 -5.97
N LEU A 165 -1.65 6.81 -6.29
CA LEU A 165 -0.30 6.84 -6.89
C LEU A 165 0.71 6.14 -5.99
N ALA A 166 0.65 6.38 -4.69
CA ALA A 166 1.58 5.78 -3.73
C ALA A 166 1.39 4.26 -3.62
N ILE A 167 0.15 3.75 -3.67
CA ILE A 167 -0.13 2.30 -3.72
C ILE A 167 0.37 1.67 -5.01
N MET A 168 0.12 2.33 -6.16
CA MET A 168 0.62 1.84 -7.43
C MET A 168 2.16 1.77 -7.40
N ASN A 169 2.83 2.79 -6.86
CA ASN A 169 4.30 2.82 -6.75
C ASN A 169 4.81 1.73 -5.81
N LEU A 170 4.12 1.49 -4.69
CA LEU A 170 4.43 0.37 -3.79
C LEU A 170 4.39 -0.95 -4.55
N LEU A 171 3.31 -1.25 -5.26
CA LEU A 171 3.16 -2.52 -5.96
C LEU A 171 4.15 -2.68 -7.12
N SER A 172 4.47 -1.60 -7.84
CA SER A 172 5.55 -1.58 -8.83
C SER A 172 6.91 -1.92 -8.19
N SER A 173 7.21 -1.34 -7.02
CA SER A 173 8.45 -1.61 -6.29
C SER A 173 8.52 -3.04 -5.74
N MET A 174 7.41 -3.59 -5.24
CA MET A 174 7.36 -4.96 -4.74
C MET A 174 7.52 -5.98 -5.88
N LYS A 175 7.07 -5.66 -7.08
CA LYS A 175 7.24 -6.54 -8.25
C LYS A 175 8.70 -6.66 -8.71
N THR A 176 9.50 -5.64 -8.44
CA THR A 176 10.89 -5.53 -8.93
C THR A 176 11.94 -5.78 -7.84
N HIS A 177 11.61 -5.48 -6.57
CA HIS A 177 12.55 -5.47 -5.45
C HIS A 177 12.03 -6.22 -4.22
N SER A 178 11.00 -7.06 -4.34
CA SER A 178 10.62 -7.94 -3.24
C SER A 178 11.74 -8.91 -2.90
N VAL A 179 11.81 -9.29 -1.63
CA VAL A 179 12.72 -10.35 -1.19
C VAL A 179 12.23 -11.68 -1.77
N PRO A 180 13.13 -12.52 -2.34
CA PRO A 180 12.75 -13.83 -2.85
C PRO A 180 12.21 -14.73 -1.74
N GLU A 181 11.42 -15.73 -2.13
CA GLU A 181 10.84 -16.70 -1.20
C GLU A 181 11.92 -17.47 -0.45
N ASP A 182 12.92 -17.93 -1.21
CA ASP A 182 14.11 -18.60 -0.69
C ASP A 182 15.27 -17.60 -0.60
N VAL A 183 15.82 -17.45 0.60
CA VAL A 183 17.00 -16.63 0.87
C VAL A 183 18.18 -17.58 1.10
N ASP A 184 19.20 -17.52 0.24
CA ASP A 184 20.43 -18.28 0.44
C ASP A 184 21.25 -17.62 1.56
N ILE A 185 21.75 -18.44 2.49
CA ILE A 185 22.60 -18.00 3.61
C ILE A 185 23.86 -17.31 3.08
N LYS A 186 24.34 -17.70 1.88
CA LYS A 186 25.52 -17.10 1.24
C LYS A 186 25.39 -15.61 0.94
N ASP A 187 24.17 -15.15 0.72
CA ASP A 187 23.88 -13.75 0.42
C ASP A 187 23.66 -12.91 1.69
N THR A 188 23.83 -13.52 2.87
CA THR A 188 23.63 -12.88 4.17
C THR A 188 24.95 -12.62 4.90
N VAL A 189 24.89 -11.84 5.97
CA VAL A 189 26.07 -11.57 6.82
C VAL A 189 26.61 -12.85 7.46
N LEU A 190 25.80 -13.91 7.60
CA LEU A 190 26.21 -15.16 8.24
C LEU A 190 27.30 -15.93 7.47
N ASN A 191 27.50 -15.60 6.19
CA ASN A 191 28.55 -16.18 5.35
C ASN A 191 29.81 -15.32 5.28
N ASP A 192 29.87 -14.19 5.99
CA ASP A 192 31.05 -13.35 6.03
C ASP A 192 32.08 -13.91 7.04
N ASP A 193 33.33 -14.09 6.61
CA ASP A 193 34.41 -14.61 7.47
C ASP A 193 34.82 -13.61 8.59
N ASP A 194 34.38 -12.36 8.48
CA ASP A 194 34.75 -11.22 9.35
C ASP A 194 33.80 -10.99 10.55
N ILE A 195 32.82 -11.89 10.80
CA ILE A 195 31.86 -11.75 11.92
C ILE A 195 32.55 -11.66 13.29
N GLY A 196 33.80 -12.14 13.40
CA GLY A 196 34.57 -12.19 14.65
C GLY A 196 35.11 -10.85 15.17
N ASP A 197 34.89 -9.72 14.49
CA ASP A 197 35.14 -8.40 15.08
C ASP A 197 34.06 -8.09 16.13
N SER A 198 34.45 -7.88 17.38
CA SER A 198 33.52 -7.69 18.52
C SER A 198 32.48 -6.58 18.29
N CYS A 199 32.84 -5.55 17.50
CA CYS A 199 31.92 -4.47 17.15
C CYS A 199 30.81 -4.92 16.18
N HIS A 200 31.13 -5.80 15.23
CA HIS A 200 30.18 -6.35 14.27
C HIS A 200 29.28 -7.40 14.92
N GLU A 201 29.83 -8.23 15.80
CA GLU A 201 29.06 -9.22 16.56
C GLU A 201 27.99 -8.54 17.44
N ASP A 202 28.39 -7.52 18.21
CA ASP A 202 27.47 -6.75 19.07
C ASP A 202 26.36 -6.06 18.26
N PHE A 203 26.71 -5.50 17.10
CA PHE A 203 25.74 -4.86 16.20
C PHE A 203 24.74 -5.88 15.66
N LEU A 204 25.22 -7.01 15.14
CA LEU A 204 24.37 -8.06 14.57
C LEU A 204 23.45 -8.67 15.64
N HIS A 205 23.98 -8.94 16.83
CA HIS A 205 23.20 -9.42 17.96
C HIS A 205 22.07 -8.45 18.32
N LYS A 206 22.36 -7.15 18.41
CA LYS A 206 21.33 -6.12 18.68
C LYS A 206 20.32 -6.02 17.54
N ALA A 207 20.76 -6.09 16.28
CA ALA A 207 19.90 -5.99 15.12
C ALA A 207 18.88 -7.14 15.07
N ILE A 208 19.35 -8.38 15.20
CA ILE A 208 18.50 -9.59 15.18
C ILE A 208 17.58 -9.61 16.41
N SER A 209 18.12 -9.38 17.61
CA SER A 209 17.32 -9.38 18.84
C SER A 209 16.20 -8.33 18.77
N SER A 210 16.52 -7.13 18.31
CA SER A 210 15.56 -6.05 18.20
C SER A 210 14.49 -6.32 17.14
N HIS A 211 14.87 -6.90 16.00
CA HIS A 211 13.95 -7.32 14.94
C HIS A 211 12.92 -8.36 15.43
N LEU A 212 13.38 -9.38 16.16
CA LEU A 212 12.49 -10.39 16.74
C LEU A 212 11.55 -9.79 17.80
N GLN A 213 12.05 -8.87 18.62
CA GLN A 213 11.26 -8.16 19.64
C GLN A 213 10.26 -7.16 19.05
N THR A 214 10.45 -6.71 17.81
CA THR A 214 9.54 -5.80 17.08
C THR A 214 8.69 -6.55 16.05
N CYS A 215 8.36 -7.81 16.34
CA CYS A 215 7.45 -8.62 15.52
C CYS A 215 7.92 -8.79 14.06
N GLY A 216 9.24 -8.81 13.82
CA GLY A 216 9.80 -8.98 12.49
C GLY A 216 9.74 -7.72 11.61
N CYS A 217 9.44 -6.54 12.18
CA CYS A 217 9.38 -5.29 11.43
C CYS A 217 10.66 -4.47 11.58
N SER A 218 11.39 -4.26 10.49
CA SER A 218 12.66 -3.52 10.48
C SER A 218 12.81 -2.58 9.29
N MET A 219 13.45 -1.44 9.54
CA MET A 219 13.90 -0.50 8.53
C MET A 219 15.42 -0.44 8.56
N VAL A 220 16.06 -0.86 7.47
CA VAL A 220 17.51 -0.87 7.33
C VAL A 220 17.92 0.29 6.43
N VAL A 221 18.73 1.19 6.97
CA VAL A 221 19.14 2.44 6.33
C VAL A 221 20.66 2.48 6.18
N GLY A 222 21.16 2.88 5.01
CA GLY A 222 22.59 3.03 4.77
C GLY A 222 22.91 3.78 3.48
N SER A 223 24.18 4.04 3.26
CA SER A 223 24.67 4.74 2.05
C SER A 223 25.07 3.76 0.93
N ASN A 224 25.34 2.50 1.28
CA ASN A 224 25.73 1.45 0.33
C ASN A 224 24.60 0.42 0.16
N PRO A 225 24.10 0.19 -1.07
CA PRO A 225 22.97 -0.72 -1.31
C PRO A 225 23.30 -2.19 -1.00
N ASP A 226 24.52 -2.65 -1.29
CA ASP A 226 24.92 -4.03 -1.04
C ASP A 226 24.95 -4.35 0.46
N LYS A 227 25.48 -3.41 1.27
CA LYS A 227 25.48 -3.55 2.74
C LYS A 227 24.05 -3.57 3.31
N VAL A 228 23.19 -2.67 2.81
CA VAL A 228 21.78 -2.62 3.23
C VAL A 228 21.07 -3.91 2.85
N ASN A 229 21.20 -4.37 1.61
CA ASN A 229 20.55 -5.58 1.13
C ASN A 229 21.03 -6.83 1.86
N LYS A 230 22.32 -6.94 2.16
CA LYS A 230 22.87 -8.07 2.94
C LYS A 230 22.24 -8.14 4.33
N ILE A 231 22.07 -7.01 5.03
CA ILE A 231 21.39 -6.97 6.33
C ILE A 231 19.89 -7.27 6.19
N VAL A 232 19.21 -6.74 5.16
CA VAL A 232 17.80 -7.04 4.88
C VAL A 232 17.59 -8.54 4.69
N LEU A 233 18.41 -9.19 3.85
CA LEU A 233 18.36 -10.64 3.61
C LEU A 233 18.65 -11.44 4.89
N THR A 234 19.62 -11.00 5.70
CA THR A 234 19.96 -11.61 6.99
C THR A 234 18.76 -11.61 7.95
N LEU A 235 18.04 -10.49 8.06
CA LEU A 235 16.85 -10.40 8.91
C LEU A 235 15.69 -11.24 8.34
N CYS A 236 15.55 -11.30 7.02
CA CYS A 236 14.51 -12.08 6.35
C CYS A 236 14.64 -13.60 6.56
N LEU A 237 15.81 -14.12 6.95
CA LEU A 237 15.97 -15.52 7.34
C LEU A 237 15.03 -15.93 8.49
N PHE A 238 14.70 -14.99 9.38
CA PHE A 238 13.83 -15.21 10.53
C PHE A 238 12.34 -15.00 10.24
N LEU A 239 11.99 -14.68 8.99
CA LEU A 239 10.62 -14.49 8.54
C LEU A 239 10.11 -15.71 7.78
N THR A 240 8.78 -15.89 7.79
CA THR A 240 8.09 -16.86 6.94
C THR A 240 8.14 -16.46 5.45
N PRO A 241 7.97 -17.41 4.51
CA PRO A 241 7.94 -17.12 3.08
C PRO A 241 6.97 -16.00 2.66
N ASP A 242 5.79 -15.92 3.28
CA ASP A 242 4.79 -14.89 2.99
C ASP A 242 5.21 -13.51 3.53
N GLU A 243 5.84 -13.46 4.71
CA GLU A 243 6.37 -12.22 5.29
C GLU A 243 7.58 -11.69 4.48
N ARG A 244 8.38 -12.58 3.89
CA ARG A 244 9.46 -12.20 2.95
C ARG A 244 8.89 -11.54 1.69
N LYS A 245 7.79 -12.07 1.13
CA LYS A 245 7.08 -11.44 0.00
C LYS A 245 6.52 -10.05 0.35
N CYS A 246 6.35 -9.77 1.64
CA CYS A 246 6.00 -8.46 2.20
C CYS A 246 7.21 -7.64 2.67
N SER A 247 8.43 -7.98 2.22
CA SER A 247 9.68 -7.28 2.50
C SER A 247 10.34 -6.82 1.20
N ARG A 248 11.10 -5.72 1.26
CA ARG A 248 11.66 -5.05 0.08
C ARG A 248 13.15 -4.75 0.24
N LEU A 249 13.91 -5.15 -0.78
CA LEU A 249 15.32 -4.79 -0.94
C LEU A 249 15.45 -3.31 -1.33
N CYS A 250 16.61 -2.70 -1.01
CA CYS A 250 16.93 -1.38 -1.50
C CYS A 250 17.28 -1.41 -2.99
N HIS A 251 17.10 -0.28 -3.65
CA HIS A 251 17.43 -0.07 -5.06
C HIS A 251 18.67 0.82 -5.16
N ALA A 252 19.63 0.45 -6.00
CA ALA A 252 20.90 1.16 -6.14
C ALA A 252 20.74 2.55 -6.77
N ASP A 253 19.87 2.67 -7.79
CA ASP A 253 19.77 3.89 -8.60
C ASP A 253 18.67 4.87 -8.12
N GLY A 254 18.14 4.67 -6.92
CA GLY A 254 17.11 5.57 -6.37
C GLY A 254 16.69 5.20 -4.95
N SER A 255 16.16 6.18 -4.22
CA SER A 255 15.68 5.97 -2.85
C SER A 255 14.18 5.68 -2.84
N PHE A 256 13.81 4.54 -2.28
CA PHE A 256 12.44 4.30 -1.85
C PHE A 256 12.13 5.16 -0.62
N LYS A 257 10.84 5.46 -0.45
CA LYS A 257 10.32 5.99 0.81
C LYS A 257 9.90 4.83 1.70
N TYR A 258 9.83 5.08 3.00
CA TYR A 258 9.24 4.12 3.93
C TYR A 258 7.78 3.85 3.54
N ASP A 259 7.41 2.59 3.46
CA ASP A 259 6.04 2.16 3.22
C ASP A 259 5.49 1.45 4.46
N THR A 260 4.41 2.01 5.02
CA THR A 260 3.72 1.44 6.19
C THR A 260 3.23 0.02 5.88
N GLY A 261 3.56 -0.94 6.75
CA GLY A 261 3.02 -2.30 6.71
C GLY A 261 3.93 -3.36 6.07
N LEU A 262 5.05 -3.00 5.43
CA LEU A 262 6.05 -4.00 5.04
C LEU A 262 6.86 -4.46 6.27
N PHE A 263 7.31 -5.72 6.26
CA PHE A 263 8.09 -6.30 7.37
C PHE A 263 9.51 -5.74 7.38
N VAL A 264 10.33 -6.07 6.39
CA VAL A 264 11.70 -5.54 6.29
C VAL A 264 11.84 -4.67 5.06
N GLN A 265 12.45 -3.49 5.22
CA GLN A 265 12.66 -2.55 4.12
C GLN A 265 14.09 -2.01 4.13
N GLY A 266 14.77 -2.15 2.99
CA GLY A 266 16.03 -1.47 2.71
C GLY A 266 15.81 -0.08 2.12
N LEU A 267 16.38 0.96 2.73
CA LEU A 267 16.28 2.35 2.28
C LEU A 267 17.67 2.97 2.20
N LEU A 268 17.92 3.78 1.17
CA LEU A 268 19.17 4.52 1.03
C LEU A 268 19.07 5.91 1.65
N LYS A 269 20.17 6.35 2.25
CA LYS A 269 20.35 7.75 2.66
C LYS A 269 20.41 8.66 1.44
N ASP A 270 20.08 9.93 1.65
CA ASP A 270 20.22 10.95 0.61
C ASP A 270 21.70 11.26 0.33
N SER A 271 21.95 12.08 -0.70
CA SER A 271 23.31 12.49 -1.08
C SER A 271 24.05 13.27 0.00
N THR A 272 23.35 13.78 1.02
CA THR A 272 23.94 14.44 2.19
C THR A 272 24.24 13.47 3.34
N GLY A 273 23.98 12.18 3.16
CA GLY A 273 24.15 11.16 4.20
C GLY A 273 23.08 11.23 5.29
N SER A 274 21.95 11.90 5.04
CA SER A 274 20.82 11.97 5.96
C SER A 274 19.66 11.08 5.53
N PHE A 275 18.83 10.73 6.50
CA PHE A 275 17.58 10.01 6.28
C PHE A 275 16.50 10.62 7.16
N VAL A 276 15.39 11.03 6.53
CA VAL A 276 14.25 11.60 7.25
C VAL A 276 13.28 10.48 7.59
N LEU A 277 13.30 10.04 8.85
CA LEU A 277 12.36 9.05 9.36
C LEU A 277 10.93 9.63 9.35
N PRO A 278 9.98 9.06 8.60
CA PRO A 278 8.62 9.58 8.56
C PRO A 278 7.83 9.12 9.79
N TYR A 279 8.05 9.78 10.92
CA TYR A 279 7.51 9.42 12.24
C TYR A 279 6.01 9.05 12.22
N ARG A 280 5.18 9.83 11.52
CA ARG A 280 3.73 9.54 11.41
C ARG A 280 3.44 8.22 10.70
N GLN A 281 4.15 7.93 9.60
CA GLN A 281 3.93 6.69 8.83
C GLN A 281 4.38 5.47 9.62
N VAL A 282 5.47 5.60 10.38
CA VAL A 282 5.98 4.54 11.27
C VAL A 282 4.99 4.27 12.41
N LEU A 283 4.40 5.31 13.02
CA LEU A 283 3.34 5.14 14.03
C LEU A 283 2.07 4.49 13.47
N TYR A 284 1.76 4.71 12.19
CA TYR A 284 0.62 4.09 11.53
C TYR A 284 0.86 2.62 11.13
N SER A 285 2.07 2.09 11.33
CA SER A 285 2.37 0.68 11.05
C SER A 285 1.66 -0.24 12.02
N PRO A 286 1.16 -1.41 11.60
CA PRO A 286 0.48 -2.34 12.50
C PRO A 286 1.34 -2.80 13.68
N PHE A 287 2.64 -2.89 13.47
CA PHE A 287 3.63 -3.35 14.45
C PHE A 287 4.72 -2.28 14.68
N PRO A 288 5.36 -2.29 15.86
CA PRO A 288 6.54 -1.45 16.11
C PRO A 288 7.65 -1.80 15.12
N THR A 289 8.52 -0.86 14.79
CA THR A 289 9.60 -1.05 13.82
C THR A 289 10.97 -0.82 14.46
N THR A 290 11.94 -1.70 14.21
CA THR A 290 13.34 -1.43 14.53
C THR A 290 13.99 -0.62 13.42
N HIS A 291 14.67 0.48 13.78
CA HIS A 291 15.49 1.28 12.88
C HIS A 291 16.96 0.87 13.01
N ILE A 292 17.53 0.38 11.91
CA ILE A 292 18.91 -0.12 11.84
C ILE A 292 19.68 0.77 10.87
N ASP A 293 20.73 1.43 11.34
CA ASP A 293 21.64 2.22 10.49
C ASP A 293 22.97 1.48 10.35
N VAL A 294 23.27 1.04 9.13
CA VAL A 294 24.44 0.20 8.81
C VAL A 294 25.72 1.01 8.58
N ASP A 295 25.63 2.33 8.43
CA ASP A 295 26.84 3.16 8.26
C ASP A 295 27.49 3.48 9.61
N ILE A 296 26.66 3.65 10.65
CA ILE A 296 27.10 3.97 12.02
C ILE A 296 26.90 2.80 13.00
N ASN A 297 26.45 1.64 12.51
CA ASN A 297 26.19 0.44 13.31
C ASN A 297 25.28 0.71 14.53
N THR A 298 24.19 1.45 14.32
CA THR A 298 23.23 1.75 15.40
C THR A 298 21.90 1.05 15.20
N VAL A 299 21.33 0.58 16.30
CA VAL A 299 20.01 -0.06 16.34
C VAL A 299 19.15 0.72 17.32
N LYS A 300 18.01 1.23 16.84
CA LYS A 300 17.02 1.94 17.63
C LYS A 300 15.70 1.19 17.56
N GLN A 301 15.14 0.88 18.72
CA GLN A 301 13.93 0.09 18.84
C GLN A 301 12.74 0.96 19.21
N MET A 302 11.57 0.66 18.66
CA MET A 302 10.31 1.23 19.11
C MET A 302 9.78 0.55 20.39
N PRO A 303 8.84 1.18 21.11
CA PRO A 303 8.22 0.56 22.27
C PRO A 303 7.57 -0.80 21.95
N PRO A 304 7.34 -1.66 22.96
CA PRO A 304 6.65 -2.92 22.79
C PRO A 304 5.28 -2.77 22.10
N CYS A 305 4.81 -3.84 21.46
CA CYS A 305 3.62 -3.81 20.60
C CYS A 305 2.37 -3.22 21.29
N HIS A 306 2.12 -3.54 22.56
CA HIS A 306 0.95 -3.02 23.28
C HIS A 306 0.99 -1.49 23.49
N GLU A 307 2.16 -0.92 23.78
CA GLU A 307 2.34 0.53 23.87
C GLU A 307 2.25 1.18 22.50
N HIS A 308 2.85 0.56 21.48
CA HIS A 308 2.75 1.02 20.09
C HIS A 308 1.30 1.11 19.62
N MET A 309 0.49 0.07 19.87
CA MET A 309 -0.93 0.05 19.53
C MET A 309 -1.71 1.15 20.27
N TYR A 310 -1.40 1.38 21.54
CA TYR A 310 -2.01 2.46 22.31
C TYR A 310 -1.66 3.84 21.74
N HIS A 311 -0.38 4.10 21.48
CA HIS A 311 0.10 5.36 20.90
C HIS A 311 -0.41 5.58 19.48
N GLN A 312 -0.53 4.51 18.70
CA GLN A 312 -1.15 4.54 17.40
C GLN A 312 -2.60 5.04 17.52
N GLN A 313 -3.43 4.40 18.34
CA GLN A 313 -4.83 4.79 18.53
C GLN A 313 -4.98 6.24 19.00
N ASP A 314 -4.19 6.67 19.99
CA ASP A 314 -4.20 8.06 20.47
C ASP A 314 -3.78 9.05 19.36
N THR A 315 -2.72 8.74 18.61
CA THR A 315 -2.27 9.58 17.49
C THR A 315 -3.32 9.66 16.38
N PHE A 316 -3.96 8.53 16.05
CA PHE A 316 -5.06 8.49 15.09
C PHE A 316 -6.21 9.37 15.57
N HIS A 317 -6.65 9.21 16.82
CA HIS A 317 -7.73 10.01 17.39
C HIS A 317 -7.41 11.51 17.35
N ARG A 318 -6.21 11.91 17.79
CA ARG A 318 -5.77 13.32 17.77
C ARG A 318 -5.73 13.90 16.37
N VAL A 319 -5.17 13.18 15.39
CA VAL A 319 -5.09 13.66 14.01
C VAL A 319 -6.49 13.82 13.41
N LEU A 320 -7.40 12.88 13.67
CA LEU A 320 -8.80 13.00 13.24
C LEU A 320 -9.47 14.21 13.90
N CYS A 321 -9.26 14.44 15.21
CA CYS A 321 -9.79 15.61 15.91
C CYS A 321 -9.25 16.94 15.35
N CYS A 322 -7.95 17.04 15.06
CA CYS A 322 -7.35 18.22 14.43
C CYS A 322 -7.90 18.45 13.02
N CYS A 323 -8.21 17.38 12.28
CA CYS A 323 -8.89 17.47 11.01
C CYS A 323 -10.37 17.85 11.13
N VAL A 324 -10.97 17.84 12.32
CA VAL A 324 -12.38 18.22 12.59
C VAL A 324 -12.50 19.64 13.16
N SER A 325 -11.47 20.19 13.79
CA SER A 325 -11.46 21.59 14.25
C SER A 325 -11.46 22.58 13.06
N PRO A 326 -12.22 23.69 13.13
CA PRO A 326 -12.30 24.72 12.09
C PRO A 326 -11.02 25.53 11.93
#